data_AF-A0A954LR25-F1
#
_entry.id   AF-A0A954LR25-F1
#
_cell.length_a   1.000
_cell.length_b   1.000
_cell.length_c   1.000
_cell.angle_alpha   90.00
_cell.angle_beta   90.00
_cell.angle_gamma   90.00
#
_symmetry.space_group_name_H-M   'P 1'
#
loop_
_entity.id
_entity.type
_entity.pdbx_description
1 polymer ?
#
loop_
_entity_poly.entity_id
_entity_poly.type
_entity_poly.pdbx_seq_one_letter_code
_entity_poly.pdbx_strand_id
1 'polypeptide(L)' 'MRHILNRRDMLKATTVMGAGLYLGTNTESVRAADSPNEKLNVVCIGIGGRGSANLGGVKGENIVALCDVD' A
#
# COMPACT_ATOMS: atom_id res chain seq x y z
N MET A 1 5.55 -17.92 47.98
CA MET A 1 6.21 -16.72 47.41
C MET A 1 5.19 -15.97 46.59
N ARG A 2 4.79 -14.78 47.02
CA ARG A 2 3.77 -13.98 46.35
C ARG A 2 4.46 -13.30 45.17
N HIS A 3 4.23 -13.76 43.94
CA HIS A 3 4.69 -13.06 42.74
C HIS A 3 3.89 -11.77 42.60
N ILE A 4 4.31 -10.74 43.32
CA ILE A 4 3.81 -9.38 43.14
C ILE A 4 4.41 -8.92 41.82
N LEU A 5 3.61 -8.89 40.76
CA LEU A 5 4.01 -8.33 39.48
C LEU A 5 4.62 -6.96 39.73
N ASN A 6 5.92 -6.82 39.46
CA ASN A 6 6.63 -5.59 39.71
C ASN A 6 6.32 -4.63 38.56
N ARG A 7 6.26 -3.31 38.84
CA ARG A 7 5.97 -2.29 37.81
C ARG A 7 6.87 -2.42 36.57
N ARG A 8 8.12 -2.86 36.78
CA ARG A 8 9.09 -3.11 35.71
C ARG A 8 8.71 -4.29 34.82
N ASP A 9 8.12 -5.34 35.38
CA ASP A 9 7.68 -6.51 34.62
C ASP A 9 6.47 -6.17 33.76
N MET A 10 5.55 -5.36 34.30
CA MET A 10 4.43 -4.81 33.54
C MET A 10 4.91 -3.91 32.40
N LEU A 11 5.82 -2.97 32.67
CA LEU A 11 6.38 -2.09 31.63
C LEU A 11 7.09 -2.89 30.53
N LYS A 12 7.92 -3.88 30.90
CA LYS A 12 8.56 -4.77 29.93
C LYS A 12 7.55 -5.53 29.08
N ALA A 13 6.51 -6.10 29.70
CA ALA A 13 5.46 -6.82 29.00
C ALA A 13 4.71 -5.90 28.02
N THR A 14 4.31 -4.71 28.44
CA THR A 14 3.62 -3.73 27.60
C THR A 14 4.50 -3.21 26.47
N THR A 15 5.79 -2.92 26.73
CA THR A 15 6.73 -2.47 25.69
C THR A 15 6.99 -3.54 24.65
N VAL A 16 7.22 -4.79 25.07
CA VAL A 16 7.45 -5.92 24.13
C VAL A 16 6.20 -6.17 23.29
N MET A 17 5.02 -6.22 23.91
CA MET A 17 3.77 -6.43 23.18
C MET A 17 3.44 -5.27 22.24
N GLY A 18 3.63 -4.02 22.69
CA GLY A 18 3.40 -2.83 21.87
C GLY A 18 4.36 -2.76 20.68
N ALA A 19 5.64 -3.07 20.88
CA ALA A 19 6.62 -3.13 19.78
C ALA A 19 6.33 -4.28 18.81
N GLY A 20 5.92 -5.45 19.33
CA GLY A 20 5.54 -6.60 18.52
C GLY A 20 4.30 -6.34 17.65
N LEU A 21 3.28 -5.67 18.20
CA LEU A 21 2.12 -5.23 17.44
C LEU A 21 2.51 -4.18 16.40
N TYR A 22 3.24 -3.14 16.79
CA TYR A 22 3.67 -2.10 15.85
C TYR A 22 4.47 -2.67 14.67
N LEU A 23 5.45 -3.54 14.91
CA LEU A 23 6.25 -4.14 13.84
C LEU A 23 5.48 -5.23 13.08
N GLY A 24 4.58 -5.95 13.75
CA GLY A 24 3.84 -7.09 13.18
C GLY A 24 2.56 -6.72 12.44
N THR A 25 1.99 -5.52 12.64
CA THR A 25 0.77 -5.07 11.96
C THR A 25 1.03 -4.07 10.84
N ASN A 26 2.27 -3.62 10.63
CA ASN A 26 2.67 -2.85 9.44
C ASN A 26 2.84 -3.78 8.22
N THR A 27 1.92 -4.73 8.02
CA THR A 27 1.97 -5.70 6.92
C THR A 27 1.46 -5.14 5.59
N GLU A 28 0.87 -3.95 5.59
CA GLU A 28 0.42 -3.28 4.37
C GLU A 28 1.59 -2.93 3.42
N SER A 29 2.81 -2.74 3.93
CA SER A 29 4.00 -2.50 3.11
C SER A 29 4.80 -3.76 2.74
N VAL A 30 4.49 -4.91 3.34
CA VAL A 30 5.25 -6.17 3.18
C VAL A 30 4.56 -7.16 2.24
N ARG A 31 3.28 -6.94 1.90
CA ARG A 31 2.62 -7.65 0.80
C ARG A 31 3.07 -7.08 -0.54
N ALA A 32 4.34 -7.32 -0.91
CA ALA A 32 4.88 -7.11 -2.25
C ALA A 32 4.22 -5.94 -3.01
N ALA A 33 4.25 -4.74 -2.43
CA ALA A 33 3.91 -3.56 -3.23
C ALA A 33 4.89 -3.57 -4.39
N ASP A 34 4.38 -3.57 -5.63
CA ASP A 34 5.22 -3.47 -6.82
C ASP A 34 6.24 -2.36 -6.60
N SER A 35 7.47 -2.57 -7.10
CA SER A 35 8.54 -1.59 -6.92
C SER A 35 8.00 -0.20 -7.28
N PRO A 36 8.22 0.84 -6.45
CA PRO A 36 7.73 2.18 -6.75
C PRO A 36 8.22 2.76 -8.09
N ASN A 37 9.20 2.10 -8.70
CA ASN A 37 9.75 2.44 -10.02
C ASN A 37 9.11 1.64 -11.18
N GLU A 38 8.21 0.68 -10.91
CA GLU A 38 7.46 -0.01 -11.95
C GLU A 38 6.49 0.94 -12.65
N LYS A 39 6.14 0.61 -13.89
CA LYS A 39 5.12 1.36 -14.63
C LYS A 39 3.76 1.25 -13.97
N LEU A 40 2.98 2.32 -14.03
CA LEU A 40 1.62 2.35 -13.54
C LEU A 40 0.69 1.55 -14.47
N ASN A 41 -0.28 0.86 -13.87
CA ASN A 41 -1.40 0.26 -14.61
C ASN A 41 -2.53 1.29 -14.73
N VAL A 42 -2.78 1.76 -15.95
CA VAL A 42 -3.71 2.85 -16.24
C VAL A 42 -4.89 2.34 -17.04
N VAL A 43 -6.10 2.72 -16.63
CA VAL A 43 -7.35 2.49 -17.37
C VAL A 43 -7.82 3.84 -17.92
N CYS A 44 -8.19 3.88 -19.20
CA CYS A 44 -8.75 5.09 -19.82
C CYS A 44 -10.20 4.87 -20.25
N ILE A 45 -11.10 5.76 -19.83
CA ILE A 45 -12.54 5.74 -20.16
C ILE A 45 -12.87 7.04 -20.88
N GLY A 46 -13.50 6.95 -22.06
CA GLY A 46 -13.72 8.07 -22.98
C GLY A 46 -12.42 8.50 -23.63
N ILE A 47 -12.00 7.81 -24.69
CA ILE A 47 -10.74 8.02 -25.41
C ILE A 47 -10.87 8.99 -26.59
N GLY A 48 -12.09 9.42 -26.94
CA GLY A 48 -12.34 10.52 -27.87
C GLY A 48 -11.84 11.89 -27.37
N GLY A 49 -11.63 12.84 -28.29
CA GLY A 49 -11.30 14.24 -27.97
C GLY A 49 -10.11 14.41 -27.02
N ARG A 50 -10.35 14.95 -25.81
CA ARG A 50 -9.31 15.13 -24.79
C ARG A 50 -8.77 13.80 -24.22
N GLY A 51 -9.57 12.74 -24.28
CA GLY A 51 -9.15 11.39 -23.90
C GLY A 51 -7.94 10.92 -24.70
N SER A 52 -7.90 11.19 -26.00
CA SER A 52 -6.79 10.82 -26.89
C SER A 52 -5.49 11.54 -26.51
N ALA A 53 -5.57 12.83 -26.18
CA ALA A 53 -4.41 13.60 -25.71
C ALA A 53 -3.88 13.05 -24.38
N ASN A 54 -4.78 12.71 -23.44
CA ASN A 54 -4.42 12.12 -22.16
C ASN A 54 -3.77 10.74 -22.34
N LEU A 55 -4.35 9.88 -23.19
CA LEU A 55 -3.80 8.58 -23.54
C LEU A 55 -2.39 8.71 -24.14
N GLY A 56 -2.19 9.71 -25.01
CA GLY A 56 -0.86 10.05 -25.54
C GLY A 56 0.13 10.52 -24.46
N GLY A 57 -0.34 11.23 -23.45
CA GLY A 57 0.46 11.68 -22.30
C GLY A 57 0.91 10.55 -21.39
N VAL A 58 0.14 9.47 -21.28
CA VAL A 58 0.44 8.29 -20.45
C VAL A 58 0.92 7.07 -21.24
N LYS A 59 1.25 7.24 -22.53
CA LYS A 59 1.69 6.13 -23.42
C LYS A 59 2.92 5.34 -22.94
N GLY A 60 3.66 5.89 -21.98
CA GLY A 60 4.81 5.24 -21.35
C GLY A 60 4.43 4.20 -20.30
N GLU A 61 3.21 4.26 -19.78
CA GLU A 61 2.67 3.39 -18.73
C GLU A 61 2.00 2.13 -19.31
N ASN A 62 1.58 1.20 -18.44
CA ASN A 62 0.85 0.02 -18.85
C ASN A 62 -0.63 0.36 -19.01
N ILE A 63 -1.12 0.46 -20.24
CA ILE A 63 -2.56 0.67 -20.49
C ILE A 63 -3.27 -0.68 -20.41
N VAL A 64 -3.99 -0.92 -19.31
CA VAL A 64 -4.56 -2.25 -19.01
C VAL A 64 -6.02 -2.39 -19.43
N ALA A 65 -6.73 -1.29 -19.63
CA ALA A 65 -8.07 -1.31 -20.22
C ALA A 65 -8.42 0.04 -20.87
N LEU A 66 -9.24 -0.03 -21.91
CA LEU A 66 -9.83 1.11 -22.61
C LEU A 66 -11.34 0.89 -22.72
N CYS A 67 -12.11 1.98 -22.60
CA CYS A 67 -13.55 1.98 -22.80
C CYS A 67 -13.97 3.27 -23.50
N ASP A 68 -14.82 3.18 -24.51
CA ASP A 68 -15.53 4.29 -25.11
C ASP A 68 -16.98 3.87 -25.40
N VAL A 69 -17.87 4.86 -25.53
CA VAL A 69 -19.29 4.66 -25.86
C VAL A 69 -19.53 4.55 -27.37
N ASP A 70 -18.57 5.05 -28.17
CA ASP A 70 -18.56 4.92 -29.63
C ASP A 70 -18.35 3.47 -30.10
#